data_AF-A0A0G1YM92-F1
#
_entry.id   AF-A0A0G1YM92-F1
#
_cell.length_a   1.000
_cell.length_b   1.000
_cell.length_c   1.000
_cell.angle_alpha   90.00
_cell.angle_beta   90.00
_cell.angle_gamma   90.00
#
_symmetry.space_group_name_H-M   'P 1'
#
loop_
_entity.id
_entity.type
_entity.pdbx_description
1 polymer ?
#
loop_
_entity_poly.entity_id
_entity_poly.type
_entity_poly.pdbx_seq_one_letter_code
_entity_poly.pdbx_strand_id
1 'polypeptide(L)'
;EPHVEDLGKFLIRMGAKIKGLGTHTLEIEGTRRLKGTKHEIIPDANEAATFLIMGVATRSPIVVKNAQEDALDLVLEKLREMGAEFLVRENEIEVVPTKKIKALSKIDARIYPGIPTDDQALFGVLATQAEGETLVFDTMSRKSKRWAQP
;
A
#
# COMPACT_ATOMS: atom_id res chain seq x y z
N GLU A 1 1.46 -1.80 10.76
CA GLU A 1 2.16 -1.94 9.48
C GLU A 1 2.56 -3.40 9.28
N PRO A 2 2.34 -3.97 8.09
CA PRO A 2 2.61 -5.38 7.81
C PRO A 2 4.05 -5.82 8.10
N HIS A 3 5.04 -4.97 7.81
CA HIS A 3 6.46 -5.27 8.02
C HIS A 3 6.83 -5.43 9.52
N VAL A 4 6.19 -4.67 10.41
CA VAL A 4 6.40 -4.78 11.86
C VAL A 4 5.83 -6.11 12.37
N GLU A 5 4.67 -6.52 11.85
CA GLU A 5 4.07 -7.80 12.18
C GLU A 5 4.89 -8.97 11.66
N ASP A 6 5.44 -8.88 10.45
CA ASP A 6 6.28 -9.91 9.86
C ASP A 6 7.57 -10.13 10.67
N LEU A 7 8.23 -9.05 11.09
CA LEU A 7 9.38 -9.13 12.00
C LEU A 7 8.99 -9.80 13.33
N GLY A 8 7.83 -9.45 13.88
CA GLY A 8 7.31 -10.09 15.08
C GLY A 8 7.11 -11.60 14.91
N LYS A 9 6.49 -12.01 13.79
CA LYS A 9 6.29 -13.43 13.43
C LYS A 9 7.63 -14.16 13.27
N PHE A 10 8.60 -13.52 12.63
CA PHE A 10 9.97 -14.04 12.50
C PHE A 10 10.63 -14.27 13.86
N LEU A 11 10.60 -13.27 14.74
CA LEU A 11 11.19 -13.36 16.08
C LEU A 11 10.50 -14.43 16.94
N ILE A 12 9.17 -14.55 16.86
CA ILE A 12 8.42 -15.62 17.54
C ILE A 12 8.89 -17.00 17.07
N ARG A 13 9.09 -17.20 15.75
CA ARG A 13 9.63 -18.45 15.19
C ARG A 13 11.05 -18.74 15.69
N MET A 14 11.85 -17.71 15.95
CA MET A 14 13.18 -17.86 16.56
C MET A 14 13.13 -18.16 18.08
N GLY A 15 11.94 -18.11 18.69
CA GLY A 15 11.70 -18.41 20.10
C GLY A 15 11.47 -17.19 21.00
N ALA A 16 11.32 -15.99 20.44
CA ALA A 16 10.90 -14.82 21.20
C ALA A 16 9.44 -14.95 21.67
N LYS A 17 9.10 -14.26 22.76
CA LYS A 17 7.74 -14.19 23.28
C LYS A 17 7.21 -12.78 23.07
N ILE A 18 6.36 -12.62 22.04
CA ILE A 18 5.78 -11.33 21.66
C ILE A 18 4.27 -11.48 21.61
N LYS A 19 3.53 -10.55 22.23
CA LYS A 19 2.08 -10.43 22.15
C LYS A 19 1.68 -9.06 21.61
N GLY A 20 0.46 -8.97 21.08
CA GLY A 20 -0.10 -7.72 20.58
C GLY A 20 0.32 -7.35 19.15
N LEU A 21 0.89 -8.27 18.36
CA LEU A 21 1.17 -8.03 16.95
C LEU A 21 -0.11 -7.57 16.23
N GLY A 22 0.02 -6.54 15.39
CA GLY A 22 -1.10 -5.89 14.71
C GLY A 22 -1.87 -4.88 15.57
N THR A 23 -1.47 -4.67 16.82
CA THR A 23 -2.09 -3.68 17.71
C THR A 23 -1.17 -2.49 17.98
N HIS A 24 -1.68 -1.48 18.69
CA HIS A 24 -0.93 -0.28 19.07
C HIS A 24 0.02 -0.51 20.25
N THR A 25 0.01 -1.71 20.86
CA THR A 25 0.81 -2.01 22.06
C THR A 25 1.38 -3.42 21.96
N LEU A 26 2.71 -3.52 22.09
CA LEU A 26 3.43 -4.78 22.08
C LEU A 26 3.94 -5.11 23.48
N GLU A 27 3.74 -6.36 23.89
CA GLU A 27 4.33 -6.92 25.11
C GLU A 27 5.40 -7.94 24.71
N ILE A 28 6.63 -7.72 25.19
CA ILE A 28 7.79 -8.56 24.83
C ILE A 28 8.41 -9.10 26.13
N GLU A 29 8.43 -10.43 26.26
CA GLU A 29 9.13 -11.11 27.36
C GLU A 29 10.53 -11.53 26.87
N GLY A 30 11.57 -11.02 27.54
CA GLY A 30 12.96 -11.28 27.18
C GLY A 30 13.34 -12.77 27.29
N THR A 31 14.00 -13.30 26.25
CA THR A 31 14.46 -14.70 26.20
C THR A 31 15.97 -14.79 26.18
N ARG A 32 16.56 -15.81 26.84
CA ARG A 32 18.02 -15.94 26.98
C ARG A 32 18.77 -16.17 25.66
N ARG A 33 18.15 -16.85 24.69
CA ARG A 33 18.73 -17.17 23.37
C ARG A 33 17.62 -17.32 22.34
N LEU A 34 17.91 -16.89 21.12
CA LEU A 34 17.11 -17.17 19.93
C LEU A 34 17.75 -18.31 19.13
N LYS A 35 16.95 -19.01 18.32
CA LYS A 35 17.39 -20.09 17.44
C LYS A 35 17.26 -19.66 15.97
N GLY A 36 18.03 -20.30 15.10
CA GLY A 36 17.83 -20.15 13.65
C GLY A 36 16.46 -20.70 13.23
N THR A 37 15.82 -20.05 12.25
CA THR A 37 14.55 -20.47 11.66
C THR A 37 14.56 -20.21 10.16
N LYS A 38 13.64 -20.85 9.43
CA LYS A 38 13.23 -20.42 8.10
C LYS A 38 12.04 -19.48 8.22
N HIS A 39 12.00 -18.46 7.39
CA HIS A 39 10.92 -17.48 7.32
C HIS A 39 10.79 -16.98 5.90
N GLU A 40 9.55 -16.90 5.45
CA GLU A 40 9.19 -16.36 4.14
C GLU A 40 8.79 -14.91 4.35
N ILE A 41 9.39 -14.01 3.56
CA ILE A 41 9.14 -12.57 3.65
C ILE A 41 7.77 -12.29 3.04
N ILE A 42 6.99 -11.43 3.68
CA ILE A 42 5.72 -10.98 3.15
C ILE A 42 5.89 -10.29 1.78
N PRO A 43 4.87 -10.33 0.90
CA PRO A 43 4.88 -9.55 -0.32
C PRO A 43 5.02 -8.05 -0.06
N ASP A 44 5.58 -7.31 -1.02
CA ASP A 44 5.72 -5.86 -0.94
C ASP A 44 4.43 -5.19 -1.42
N ALA A 45 3.70 -4.58 -0.47
CA ALA A 45 2.45 -3.89 -0.75
C ALA A 45 2.67 -2.61 -1.59
N ASN A 46 3.78 -1.89 -1.40
CA ASN A 46 4.07 -0.67 -2.16
C ASN A 46 4.41 -1.02 -3.61
N GLU A 47 5.13 -2.13 -3.84
CA GLU A 47 5.37 -2.66 -5.19
C GLU A 47 4.05 -3.05 -5.87
N ALA A 48 3.19 -3.79 -5.17
CA ALA A 48 1.89 -4.20 -5.70
C ALA A 48 1.01 -2.98 -6.03
N ALA A 49 0.94 -1.98 -5.14
CA ALA A 49 0.26 -0.71 -5.37
C ALA A 49 0.79 0.00 -6.62
N THR A 50 2.12 0.05 -6.79
CA THR A 50 2.76 0.67 -7.95
C THR A 50 2.30 0.04 -9.25
N PHE A 51 2.30 -1.29 -9.34
CA PHE A 51 1.83 -1.98 -10.53
C PHE A 51 0.34 -1.75 -10.76
N LEU A 52 -0.51 -1.87 -9.73
CA LEU A 52 -1.95 -1.61 -9.85
C LEU A 52 -2.24 -0.20 -10.38
N ILE A 53 -1.60 0.82 -9.81
CA ILE A 53 -1.74 2.21 -10.26
C ILE A 53 -1.27 2.37 -11.71
N MET A 54 -0.17 1.72 -12.11
CA MET A 54 0.28 1.70 -13.50
C MET A 54 -0.76 1.06 -14.43
N GLY A 55 -1.38 -0.05 -14.02
CA GLY A 55 -2.46 -0.70 -14.77
C GLY A 55 -3.64 0.24 -15.00
N VAL A 56 -4.07 0.94 -13.94
CA VAL A 56 -5.15 1.94 -14.04
C VAL A 56 -4.74 3.11 -14.95
N ALA A 57 -3.55 3.68 -14.76
CA ALA A 57 -3.04 4.80 -15.54
C ALA A 57 -2.95 4.48 -17.04
N THR A 58 -2.49 3.27 -17.36
CA THR A 58 -2.37 2.78 -18.75
C THR A 58 -3.67 2.19 -19.30
N ARG A 59 -4.71 2.04 -18.46
CA ARG A 59 -5.98 1.36 -18.80
C ARG A 59 -5.76 -0.07 -19.31
N SER A 60 -4.76 -0.76 -18.76
CA SER A 60 -4.35 -2.10 -19.19
C SER A 60 -4.85 -3.18 -18.24
N PRO A 61 -5.26 -4.35 -18.76
CA PRO A 61 -5.64 -5.49 -17.93
C PRO A 61 -4.36 -6.19 -17.43
N ILE A 62 -3.86 -5.74 -16.28
CA ILE A 62 -2.69 -6.35 -15.63
C ILE A 62 -3.14 -7.24 -14.47
N VAL A 63 -2.41 -8.32 -14.23
CA VAL A 63 -2.59 -9.18 -13.06
C VAL A 63 -1.34 -9.02 -12.19
N VAL A 64 -1.52 -8.52 -10.98
CA VAL A 64 -0.45 -8.40 -9.98
C VAL A 64 -0.55 -9.62 -9.06
N LYS A 65 0.49 -10.47 -9.08
CA LYS A 65 0.58 -11.66 -8.23
C LYS A 65 1.18 -11.29 -6.87
N ASN A 66 0.90 -12.12 -5.87
CA ASN A 66 1.25 -11.91 -4.46
C ASN A 66 0.72 -10.57 -3.91
N ALA A 67 -0.38 -10.07 -4.47
CA ALA A 67 -1.05 -8.87 -3.99
C ALA A 67 -2.17 -9.29 -3.03
N GLN A 68 -2.07 -8.85 -1.78
CA GLN A 68 -3.07 -9.15 -0.75
C GLN A 68 -3.96 -7.93 -0.53
N GLU A 69 -5.28 -8.11 -0.61
CA GLU A 69 -6.24 -6.99 -0.52
C GLU A 69 -6.19 -6.29 0.84
N ASP A 70 -5.95 -7.01 1.92
CA ASP A 70 -5.84 -6.47 3.29
C ASP A 70 -4.65 -5.51 3.45
N ALA A 71 -3.55 -5.76 2.74
CA ALA A 71 -2.39 -4.87 2.73
C ALA A 71 -2.54 -3.66 1.79
N LEU A 72 -3.55 -3.67 0.92
CA LEU A 72 -3.78 -2.68 -0.15
C LEU A 72 -5.14 -1.98 -0.02
N ASP A 73 -5.87 -2.21 1.07
CA ASP A 73 -7.27 -1.86 1.26
C ASP A 73 -7.58 -0.41 0.88
N LEU A 74 -6.79 0.51 1.41
CA LEU A 74 -6.89 1.94 1.23
C LEU A 74 -6.49 2.38 -0.19
N VAL A 75 -5.44 1.79 -0.77
CA VAL A 75 -5.01 2.09 -2.14
C VAL A 75 -6.11 1.68 -3.12
N LEU A 76 -6.67 0.48 -2.94
CA LEU A 76 -7.77 -0.03 -3.74
C LEU A 76 -9.04 0.80 -3.56
N GLU A 77 -9.36 1.23 -2.34
CA GLU A 77 -10.47 2.14 -2.06
C GLU A 77 -10.33 3.45 -2.86
N LYS A 78 -9.15 4.09 -2.82
CA LYS A 78 -8.90 5.34 -3.55
C LYS A 78 -8.92 5.15 -5.06
N LEU A 79 -8.40 4.04 -5.57
CA LEU A 79 -8.50 3.74 -7.00
C LEU A 79 -9.95 3.48 -7.42
N ARG A 80 -10.75 2.81 -6.58
CA ARG A 80 -12.19 2.61 -6.82
C ARG A 80 -12.96 3.94 -6.80
N GLU A 81 -12.62 4.88 -5.91
CA GLU A 81 -13.16 6.26 -5.92
C GLU A 81 -12.84 6.97 -7.25
N MET A 82 -11.67 6.72 -7.84
CA MET A 82 -11.28 7.21 -9.17
C MET A 82 -11.95 6.45 -10.32
N GLY A 83 -12.80 5.47 -10.04
CA GLY A 83 -13.52 4.67 -11.05
C GLY A 83 -12.72 3.51 -11.63
N ALA A 84 -11.66 3.06 -10.95
CA ALA A 84 -11.01 1.80 -11.27
C ALA A 84 -11.83 0.62 -10.73
N GLU A 85 -11.76 -0.50 -11.44
CA GLU A 85 -12.37 -1.76 -11.04
C GLU A 85 -11.29 -2.84 -10.95
N PHE A 86 -11.46 -3.78 -10.03
CA PHE A 86 -10.50 -4.84 -9.77
C PHE A 86 -11.21 -6.18 -9.59
N LEU A 87 -10.60 -7.25 -10.10
CA LEU A 87 -10.95 -8.62 -9.74
C LEU A 87 -9.95 -9.09 -8.70
N VAL A 88 -10.44 -9.27 -7.47
CA VAL A 88 -9.61 -9.71 -6.33
C VAL A 88 -9.74 -11.21 -6.16
N ARG A 89 -8.61 -11.90 -6.10
CA ARG A 89 -8.48 -13.32 -5.76
C ARG A 89 -7.49 -13.45 -4.59
N GLU A 90 -7.36 -14.65 -4.03
CA GLU A 90 -6.65 -14.90 -2.76
C GLU A 90 -5.21 -14.32 -2.70
N ASN A 91 -4.46 -14.36 -3.81
CA ASN A 91 -3.10 -13.83 -3.89
C ASN A 91 -2.82 -13.07 -5.20
N GLU A 92 -3.86 -12.58 -5.87
CA GLU A 92 -3.68 -11.78 -7.07
C GLU A 92 -4.81 -10.78 -7.24
N ILE A 93 -4.46 -9.63 -7.78
CA ILE A 93 -5.40 -8.56 -8.09
C ILE A 93 -5.24 -8.21 -9.57
N GLU A 94 -6.34 -8.30 -10.29
CA GLU A 94 -6.40 -7.97 -11.71
C GLU A 94 -7.09 -6.62 -11.90
N VAL A 95 -6.46 -5.74 -12.67
CA VAL A 95 -7.03 -4.44 -13.07
C VAL A 95 -8.03 -4.68 -14.19
N VAL A 96 -9.26 -4.21 -14.01
CA VAL A 96 -10.25 -4.16 -15.08
C VAL A 96 -10.07 -2.84 -15.84
N PRO A 97 -9.84 -2.86 -17.17
CA PRO A 97 -9.67 -1.65 -17.96
C PRO A 97 -10.85 -0.69 -17.83
N THR A 98 -10.57 0.52 -17.35
CA THR A 98 -11.56 1.61 -17.29
C THR A 98 -11.41 2.58 -18.45
N LYS A 99 -12.52 3.16 -18.92
CA LYS A 99 -12.49 4.17 -19.99
C LYS A 99 -12.13 5.56 -19.45
N LYS A 100 -12.54 5.86 -18.22
CA LYS A 100 -12.42 7.18 -17.61
C LYS A 100 -11.91 7.06 -16.20
N ILE A 101 -10.98 7.92 -15.85
CA ILE A 101 -10.45 8.07 -14.50
C ILE A 101 -11.06 9.35 -13.94
N LYS A 102 -11.68 9.29 -12.77
CA LYS A 102 -12.27 10.44 -12.09
C LYS A 102 -11.26 11.05 -11.14
N ALA A 103 -11.23 12.38 -11.06
CA ALA A 103 -10.37 13.08 -10.12
C ALA A 103 -10.80 12.78 -8.68
N LEU A 104 -9.84 12.51 -7.79
CA LEU A 104 -10.08 12.58 -6.35
C LEU A 104 -10.18 14.04 -5.95
N SER A 105 -11.08 14.38 -5.03
CA SER A 105 -11.16 15.74 -4.49
C SER A 105 -9.87 16.15 -3.79
N LYS A 106 -9.23 15.20 -3.08
CA LYS A 106 -7.98 15.44 -2.35
C LYS A 106 -7.12 14.18 -2.26
N ILE A 107 -5.84 14.32 -2.55
CA ILE A 107 -4.78 13.37 -2.21
C ILE A 107 -4.10 13.90 -0.96
N ASP A 108 -4.15 13.16 0.14
CA ASP A 108 -3.65 13.60 1.45
C ASP A 108 -2.78 12.52 2.07
N ALA A 109 -1.47 12.78 2.16
CA ALA A 109 -0.50 11.85 2.74
C ALA A 109 -0.58 11.87 4.28
N ARG A 110 -1.32 10.93 4.86
CA ARG A 110 -1.51 10.75 6.31
C ARG A 110 -1.73 9.27 6.62
N ILE A 111 -1.53 8.87 7.88
CA ILE A 111 -2.03 7.58 8.38
C ILE A 111 -3.56 7.57 8.19
N TYR A 112 -4.14 6.38 7.97
CA TYR A 112 -5.57 6.14 7.73
C TYR A 112 -6.50 7.24 8.31
N PRO A 113 -7.39 7.85 7.51
CA PRO A 113 -7.81 7.47 6.15
C PRO A 113 -7.00 8.14 5.01
N GLY A 114 -5.80 8.68 5.29
CA GLY A 114 -4.94 9.29 4.26
C GLY A 114 -4.16 8.27 3.44
N ILE A 115 -3.67 8.66 2.26
CA ILE A 115 -2.87 7.81 1.34
C ILE A 115 -1.46 7.61 1.93
N PRO A 116 -0.84 6.42 1.80
CA PRO A 116 0.55 6.23 2.21
C PRO A 116 1.46 7.26 1.55
N THR A 117 2.38 7.85 2.32
CA THR A 117 3.27 8.90 1.78
C THR A 117 4.07 8.41 0.57
N ASP A 118 4.41 7.13 0.53
CA ASP A 118 5.15 6.51 -0.58
C ASP A 118 4.31 6.45 -1.87
N ASP A 119 2.99 6.29 -1.77
CA ASP A 119 2.09 6.19 -2.93
C ASP A 119 1.58 7.54 -3.42
N GLN A 120 1.76 8.62 -2.66
CA GLN A 120 1.24 9.95 -2.99
C GLN A 120 1.67 10.41 -4.39
N ALA A 121 2.92 10.14 -4.78
CA ALA A 121 3.43 10.51 -6.10
C ALA A 121 2.74 9.77 -7.23
N LEU A 122 2.46 8.48 -7.02
CA LEU A 122 1.80 7.62 -7.98
C LEU A 122 0.37 8.09 -8.21
N PHE A 123 -0.35 8.42 -7.13
CA PHE A 123 -1.65 9.08 -7.22
C PHE A 123 -1.57 10.47 -7.88
N GLY A 124 -0.48 11.21 -7.67
CA GLY A 124 -0.22 12.48 -8.37
C GLY A 124 -0.12 12.30 -9.89
N VAL A 125 0.61 11.28 -10.35
CA VAL A 125 0.66 10.93 -11.78
C VAL A 125 -0.73 10.53 -12.28
N LEU A 126 -1.45 9.70 -11.53
CA LEU A 126 -2.79 9.25 -11.92
C LEU A 126 -3.79 10.42 -12.01
N ALA A 127 -3.68 11.41 -11.11
CA ALA A 127 -4.51 12.61 -11.13
C ALA A 127 -4.33 13.44 -12.41
N THR A 128 -3.15 13.44 -13.03
CA THR A 128 -2.95 14.12 -14.33
C THR A 128 -3.75 13.49 -15.48
N GLN A 129 -4.16 12.24 -15.32
CA GLN A 129 -4.94 11.49 -16.31
C GLN A 129 -6.44 11.51 -16.02
N ALA A 130 -6.85 12.15 -14.92
CA ALA A 130 -8.21 12.12 -14.40
C ALA A 130 -9.05 13.31 -14.90
N GLU A 131 -10.35 13.10 -15.07
CA GLU A 131 -11.31 14.16 -15.37
C GLU A 131 -11.69 14.89 -14.07
N GLY A 132 -11.29 16.15 -13.94
CA GLY A 132 -11.60 17.03 -12.81
C GLY A 132 -10.36 17.68 -12.19
N GLU A 133 -10.54 18.26 -11.00
CA GLU A 133 -9.46 18.89 -10.24
C GLU A 133 -9.15 18.07 -8.98
N THR A 134 -7.86 17.86 -8.70
CA THR A 134 -7.40 17.16 -7.50
C THR A 134 -6.45 18.04 -6.70
N LEU A 135 -6.77 18.29 -5.43
CA LEU A 135 -5.87 18.96 -4.50
C LEU A 135 -4.84 17.95 -3.94
N VAL A 136 -3.56 18.15 -4.22
CA VAL A 136 -2.49 17.36 -3.61
C VAL A 136 -1.95 18.08 -2.37
N PHE A 137 -2.15 17.47 -1.20
CA PHE A 137 -1.74 18.00 0.09
C PHE A 137 -0.80 17.02 0.81
N ASP A 138 0.26 17.56 1.41
CA ASP A 138 1.28 16.77 2.08
C ASP A 138 1.60 17.40 3.43
N THR A 139 1.46 16.62 4.49
CA THR A 139 1.71 17.05 5.88
C THR A 139 2.98 16.45 6.47
N MET A 140 3.55 15.41 5.85
CA MET A 140 4.57 14.57 6.49
C MET A 140 6.00 14.87 6.03
N SER A 141 6.23 15.45 4.85
CA SER A 141 7.60 15.77 4.40
C SER A 141 7.72 17.02 3.53
N ARG A 142 8.76 17.82 3.78
CA ARG A 142 9.12 18.99 2.95
C ARG A 142 9.79 18.58 1.62
N LYS A 143 10.22 17.32 1.47
CA LYS A 143 11.05 16.83 0.34
C LYS A 143 10.30 15.95 -0.67
N SER A 144 9.15 15.42 -0.32
CA SER A 144 8.24 14.59 -1.13
C SER A 144 7.47 15.36 -2.21
N LYS A 145 7.96 16.53 -2.65
CA LYS A 145 7.38 17.30 -3.77
C LYS A 145 8.37 17.51 -4.93
N ARG A 146 9.53 16.86 -4.90
CA ARG A 146 10.56 17.01 -5.94
C ARG A 146 10.07 16.60 -7.34
N TRP A 147 9.19 15.61 -7.42
CA TRP A 147 8.54 15.17 -8.67
C TRP A 147 7.54 16.18 -9.28
N ALA A 148 7.16 17.23 -8.54
CA ALA A 148 6.28 18.29 -9.04
C ALA A 148 7.06 19.56 -9.44
N GLN A 149 8.39 19.53 -9.37
CA GLN A 149 9.23 20.66 -9.81
C GLN A 149 9.69 20.44 -11.25
N PRO A 150 9.65 21.49 -12.10
CA PRO A 150 10.06 21.40 -13.50
C PRO A 150 11.56 21.14 -13.67
#